data_AF-A0A0A9DI78-F1
#
_entry.id   AF-A0A0A9DI78-F1
#
_cell.length_a   1.000
_cell.length_b   1.000
_cell.length_c   1.000
_cell.angle_alpha   90.00
_cell.angle_beta   90.00
_cell.angle_gamma   90.00
#
_symmetry.space_group_name_H-M   'P 1'
#
loop_
_entity.id
_entity.type
_entity.pdbx_description
1 polymer ?
#
loop_
_entity_poly.entity_id
_entity_poly.type
_entity_poly.pdbx_seq_one_letter_code
_entity_poly.pdbx_strand_id
1 'polypeptide(L)'
;MARAPYMKELIDMYSGPDVVTAKQQEEELQRVAKTLPENIPSSVKQFTNKTLLSLKNNPGWGFDKKCQFMDKFVREVSEQYK
;
A
#
# COMPACT_ATOMS: atom_id res chain seq x y z
N MET A 1 21.67 7.56 -21.87
CA MET A 1 21.09 7.64 -20.50
C MET A 1 20.62 9.05 -20.10
N ALA A 2 20.50 10.03 -21.02
CA ALA A 2 20.12 11.42 -20.69
C ALA A 2 18.59 11.73 -20.77
N ARG A 3 17.74 10.77 -21.17
CA ARG A 3 16.29 10.99 -21.35
C ARG A 3 15.43 10.70 -20.11
N ALA A 4 15.94 9.89 -19.17
CA ALA A 4 15.19 9.52 -17.97
C ALA A 4 14.86 10.71 -17.03
N PRO A 5 15.76 11.71 -16.84
CA PRO A 5 15.45 12.89 -16.04
C PRO A 5 14.30 13.72 -16.63
N TYR A 6 14.31 13.91 -17.96
CA TYR A 6 13.31 14.69 -18.68
C TYR A 6 11.90 14.07 -18.63
N MET A 7 11.81 12.75 -18.75
CA MET A 7 10.53 12.04 -18.64
C MET A 7 9.91 12.19 -17.25
N LYS A 8 10.73 12.18 -16.19
CA LYS A 8 10.26 12.38 -14.82
C LYS A 8 9.73 13.80 -14.61
N GLU A 9 10.47 14.82 -15.06
CA GLU A 9 10.03 16.22 -14.95
C GLU A 9 8.73 16.50 -15.71
N LEU A 10 8.54 15.90 -16.90
CA LEU A 10 7.27 15.98 -17.62
C LEU A 10 6.12 15.36 -16.82
N ILE A 11 6.32 14.16 -16.26
CA ILE A 11 5.29 13.52 -15.43
C ILE A 11 4.97 14.38 -14.23
N ASP A 12 5.98 14.87 -13.50
CA ASP A 12 5.79 15.67 -12.29
C ASP A 12 5.04 16.99 -12.59
N MET A 13 5.33 17.65 -13.72
CA MET A 13 4.67 18.89 -14.15
C MET A 13 3.17 18.71 -14.46
N TYR A 14 2.78 17.60 -15.08
CA TYR A 14 1.37 17.32 -15.41
C TYR A 14 0.62 16.60 -14.29
N SER A 15 1.33 15.93 -13.39
CA SER A 15 0.72 15.18 -12.30
C SER A 15 0.42 16.09 -11.09
N GLY A 16 1.18 17.16 -10.89
CA GLY A 16 0.98 18.13 -9.80
C GLY A 16 1.74 17.77 -8.50
N PRO A 17 1.79 18.68 -7.51
CA PRO A 17 2.62 18.53 -6.32
C PRO A 17 2.14 17.45 -5.33
N ASP A 18 0.87 17.01 -5.40
CA ASP A 18 0.25 16.08 -4.45
C ASP A 18 0.14 14.63 -4.98
N VAL A 19 1.05 14.23 -5.86
CA VAL A 19 0.97 12.92 -6.52
C VAL A 19 1.59 11.86 -5.63
N VAL A 20 0.75 11.10 -4.94
CA VAL A 20 1.18 9.84 -4.34
C VAL A 20 1.39 8.84 -5.47
N THR A 21 2.65 8.64 -5.86
CA THR A 21 3.01 7.67 -6.90
C THR A 21 2.53 6.27 -6.53
N ALA A 22 2.24 5.43 -7.52
CA ALA A 22 1.86 4.03 -7.26
C ALA A 22 2.87 3.30 -6.37
N LYS A 23 4.16 3.67 -6.46
CA LYS A 23 5.22 3.16 -5.60
C LYS A 23 5.05 3.60 -4.14
N GLN A 24 4.82 4.89 -3.89
CA GLN A 24 4.58 5.40 -2.54
C GLN A 24 3.31 4.81 -1.92
N GLN A 25 2.25 4.63 -2.72
CA GLN A 25 1.03 3.97 -2.25
C GLN A 25 1.31 2.53 -1.80
N GLU A 26 2.10 1.78 -2.57
CA GLU A 26 2.50 0.42 -2.22
C GLU A 26 3.37 0.38 -0.95
N GLU A 27 4.34 1.29 -0.83
CA GLU A 27 5.22 1.40 0.34
C GLU A 27 4.45 1.68 1.63
N GLU A 28 3.44 2.56 1.59
CA GLU A 28 2.60 2.84 2.75
C GLU A 28 1.71 1.64 3.13
N LEU A 29 1.10 0.96 2.16
CA LEU A 29 0.32 -0.25 2.47
C LEU A 29 1.21 -1.35 3.08
N GLN A 30 2.45 -1.50 2.59
CA GLN A 30 3.42 -2.42 3.17
C GLN A 30 3.85 -2.00 4.58
N ARG A 31 4.04 -0.70 4.82
CA ARG A 31 4.35 -0.17 6.16
C ARG A 31 3.24 -0.54 7.15
N VAL A 32 1.98 -0.36 6.77
CA VAL A 32 0.83 -0.75 7.61
C VAL A 32 0.81 -2.27 7.80
N ALA A 33 1.03 -3.08 6.76
CA ALA A 33 1.08 -4.53 6.92
C ALA A 33 2.20 -5.03 7.86
N LYS A 34 3.32 -4.31 7.94
CA LYS A 34 4.45 -4.65 8.83
C LYS A 34 4.17 -4.41 10.31
N THR A 35 3.11 -3.68 10.67
CA THR A 35 2.74 -3.48 12.08
C THR A 35 1.95 -4.65 12.65
N LEU A 36 1.66 -5.66 11.83
CA LEU A 36 1.05 -6.91 12.30
C LEU A 36 1.94 -7.64 13.32
N PRO A 37 1.36 -8.27 14.35
CA PRO A 37 2.11 -9.06 15.33
C PRO A 37 2.87 -10.24 14.69
N GLU A 38 4.01 -10.63 15.27
CA GLU A 38 4.81 -11.75 14.74
C GLU A 38 4.16 -13.13 14.95
N ASN A 39 3.38 -13.25 16.03
CA ASN A 39 2.69 -14.45 16.49
C ASN A 39 1.45 -14.81 15.66
N ILE A 40 1.14 -14.08 14.59
CA ILE A 40 0.00 -14.38 13.73
C ILE A 40 0.19 -15.70 12.97
N PRO A 41 -0.90 -16.47 12.74
CA PRO A 41 -0.86 -17.68 11.94
C PRO A 41 -0.34 -17.44 10.51
N SER A 42 0.25 -18.47 9.91
CA SER A 42 0.74 -18.43 8.53
C SER A 42 -0.37 -18.12 7.51
N SER A 43 -1.61 -18.54 7.78
CA SER A 43 -2.78 -18.22 6.97
C SER A 43 -3.05 -16.73 6.92
N VAL A 44 -2.93 -16.02 8.05
CA VAL A 44 -3.10 -14.56 8.12
C VAL A 44 -1.98 -13.86 7.36
N LYS A 45 -0.73 -14.31 7.49
CA LYS A 45 0.40 -13.77 6.69
C LYS A 45 0.16 -13.91 5.19
N GLN A 46 -0.30 -15.08 4.75
CA GLN A 46 -0.61 -15.33 3.34
C GLN A 46 -1.78 -14.47 2.86
N PHE A 47 -2.82 -14.32 3.68
CA PHE A 47 -3.95 -13.46 3.39
C PHE A 47 -3.50 -12.01 3.22
N THR A 48 -2.70 -11.47 4.14
CA THR A 48 -2.15 -10.11 4.04
C THR A 48 -1.39 -9.90 2.74
N ASN A 49 -0.51 -10.84 2.36
CA ASN A 49 0.26 -10.74 1.11
C ASN A 49 -0.65 -10.72 -0.13
N LYS A 50 -1.68 -11.58 -0.18
CA LYS A 50 -2.65 -11.58 -1.29
C LYS A 50 -3.49 -10.31 -1.32
N THR A 51 -3.85 -9.78 -0.17
CA THR A 51 -4.62 -8.55 -0.04
C THR A 51 -3.83 -7.33 -0.49
N LEU A 52 -2.55 -7.23 -0.12
CA LEU A 52 -1.65 -6.18 -0.63
C LEU A 52 -1.55 -6.20 -2.16
N LEU A 53 -1.36 -7.37 -2.76
CA LEU A 53 -1.32 -7.52 -4.21
C LEU A 53 -2.64 -7.10 -4.87
N SER A 54 -3.77 -7.44 -4.24
CA SER A 54 -5.11 -7.10 -4.74
C SER A 54 -5.37 -5.59 -4.64
N LEU A 55 -5.02 -4.96 -3.51
CA LEU A 55 -5.20 -3.52 -3.31
C LEU A 55 -4.32 -2.70 -4.26
N LYS A 56 -3.09 -3.15 -4.52
CA LYS A 56 -2.20 -2.51 -5.50
C LYS A 56 -2.84 -2.43 -6.89
N ASN A 57 -3.42 -3.53 -7.36
CA ASN A 57 -3.97 -3.64 -8.72
C ASN A 57 -5.46 -3.26 -8.82
N ASN A 58 -6.11 -2.84 -7.73
CA ASN A 58 -7.52 -2.48 -7.74
C ASN A 58 -7.72 -1.02 -8.17
N PRO A 59 -8.31 -0.75 -9.35
CA PRO A 59 -8.61 0.62 -9.80
C PRO A 59 -9.91 1.17 -9.21
N GLY A 60 -10.77 0.32 -8.63
CA GLY A 60 -12.10 0.73 -8.13
C GLY A 60 -12.06 1.43 -6.78
N TRP A 61 -10.95 1.36 -6.05
CA TRP A 61 -10.77 2.03 -4.75
C TRP A 61 -9.70 3.12 -4.84
N GLY A 62 -10.02 4.30 -4.29
CA GLY A 62 -9.04 5.33 -4.01
C GLY A 62 -8.02 4.88 -2.96
N PHE A 63 -6.85 5.52 -2.94
CA PHE A 63 -5.77 5.17 -2.01
C PHE A 63 -6.20 5.33 -0.54
N ASP A 64 -6.98 6.35 -0.24
CA ASP A 64 -7.64 6.58 1.05
C ASP A 64 -8.41 5.35 1.55
N LYS A 65 -9.23 4.74 0.68
CA LYS A 65 -10.01 3.54 1.01
C LYS A 65 -9.12 2.31 1.19
N LYS A 66 -8.03 2.19 0.41
CA LYS A 66 -7.05 1.10 0.55
C LYS A 66 -6.36 1.19 1.93
N CYS A 67 -5.97 2.39 2.36
CA CYS A 67 -5.39 2.61 3.69
C CYS A 67 -6.39 2.32 4.80
N GLN A 68 -7.62 2.87 4.72
CA GLN A 68 -8.66 2.61 5.72
C GLN A 68 -8.95 1.11 5.93
N PHE A 69 -8.98 0.35 4.84
CA PHE A 69 -9.12 -1.10 4.91
C PHE A 69 -7.94 -1.74 5.65
N MET A 70 -6.70 -1.41 5.26
CA MET A 70 -5.50 -1.99 5.87
C MET A 70 -5.40 -1.64 7.36
N ASP A 71 -5.68 -0.40 7.73
CA ASP A 71 -5.67 0.05 9.13
C ASP A 71 -6.68 -0.72 9.97
N LYS A 72 -7.90 -0.89 9.44
CA LYS A 72 -8.95 -1.67 10.12
C LYS A 72 -8.55 -3.14 10.24
N PHE A 73 -8.05 -3.73 9.18
CA PHE A 73 -7.61 -5.13 9.14
C PHE A 73 -6.50 -5.39 10.16
N VAL A 74 -5.46 -4.56 10.17
CA VAL A 74 -4.34 -4.68 11.11
C VAL A 74 -4.82 -4.53 12.55
N ARG A 75 -5.71 -3.56 12.83
CA ARG A 75 -6.28 -3.40 14.17
C ARG A 75 -7.01 -4.66 14.63
N GLU A 76 -7.90 -5.21 13.81
CA GLU A 76 -8.68 -6.40 14.14
C GLU A 76 -7.78 -7.62 14.37
N VAL A 77 -6.80 -7.85 13.49
CA VAL A 77 -5.83 -8.94 13.65
C VAL A 77 -5.00 -8.73 14.92
N SER A 78 -4.56 -7.50 15.19
CA SER A 78 -3.78 -7.22 16.40
C SER A 78 -4.59 -7.42 17.67
N GLU A 79 -5.89 -7.13 17.67
CA GLU A 79 -6.77 -7.40 18.81
C GLU A 79 -6.99 -8.90 19.04
N GLN A 80 -7.12 -9.69 17.96
CA GLN A 80 -7.33 -11.13 18.04
C GLN A 80 -6.09 -11.91 18.45
N TYR A 81 -4.91 -11.43 18.06
CA TYR A 81 -3.61 -12.11 18.27
C TYR A 81 -2.67 -11.31 19.19
N LYS A 82 -3.22 -10.53 20.11
CA LYS A 82 -2.47 -9.77 21.13
C LYS A 82 -1.64 -10.68 22.04
#